data_AF-A0A8B6H5X8-F1
#
_entry.id   AF-A0A8B6H5X8-F1
#
_cell.length_a   1.000
_cell.length_b   1.000
_cell.length_c   1.000
_cell.angle_alpha   90.00
_cell.angle_beta   90.00
_cell.angle_gamma   90.00
#
_symmetry.space_group_name_H-M   'P 1'
#
loop_
_entity.id
_entity.type
_entity.pdbx_description
1 polymer ?
#
loop_
_entity_poly.entity_id
_entity_poly.type
_entity_poly.pdbx_seq_one_letter_code
_entity_poly.pdbx_strand_id
1 'polypeptide(L)'
;MEVFKSILQSILGMDSQSWGLSYKGKIWHNGQSKKFCQPFFDKTTIITCQLDLYSGTLAFYCNGQSLGVAFTGLDQVGEPLYPIVSSTASESELGLGTRGCRYLSLQEKCFQAIKRRLAYNEAYNDCVDCLPLPKIMKSHLSALY
;
A
#
# COMPACT_ATOMS: atom_id res chain seq x y z
N MET A 1 1.55 35.82 -24.75
CA MET A 1 0.99 35.54 -23.40
C MET A 1 0.97 34.04 -23.25
N GLU A 2 2.08 33.45 -22.77
CA GLU A 2 2.14 32.02 -22.50
C GLU A 2 1.29 31.75 -21.27
N VAL A 3 0.22 31.00 -21.46
CA VAL A 3 -0.54 30.43 -20.35
C VAL A 3 0.35 29.34 -19.77
N PHE A 4 1.09 29.65 -18.70
CA PHE A 4 1.72 28.66 -17.85
C PHE A 4 0.61 27.81 -17.22
N LYS A 5 0.26 26.73 -17.90
CA LYS A 5 -0.57 25.67 -17.37
C LYS A 5 0.28 25.00 -16.29
N SER A 6 0.08 25.38 -15.02
CA SER A 6 0.75 24.73 -13.90
C SER A 6 0.53 23.22 -14.03
N ILE A 7 1.61 22.47 -14.33
CA ILE A 7 1.61 21.02 -14.48
C ILE A 7 1.61 20.44 -13.06
N LEU A 8 0.48 20.54 -12.37
CA LEU A 8 0.24 19.82 -11.13
C LEU A 8 -0.16 18.39 -11.51
N GLN A 9 0.81 17.64 -12.02
CA GLN A 9 0.66 16.25 -12.43
C GLN A 9 1.08 15.35 -11.25
N SER A 10 0.31 14.30 -10.99
CA SER A 10 0.64 13.37 -9.91
C SER A 10 1.97 12.69 -10.22
N ILE A 11 2.91 12.72 -9.27
CA ILE A 11 4.19 12.01 -9.36
C ILE A 11 4.00 10.49 -9.31
N LEU A 12 2.87 10.02 -8.74
CA LEU A 12 2.57 8.61 -8.60
C LEU A 12 2.18 8.00 -9.95
N GLY A 13 2.88 6.94 -10.32
CA GLY A 13 2.71 6.22 -11.57
C GLY A 13 3.40 6.85 -12.77
N MET A 14 4.26 7.87 -12.57
CA MET A 14 5.10 8.42 -13.63
C MET A 14 6.22 7.46 -14.06
N ASP A 15 6.64 6.57 -13.18
CA ASP A 15 7.64 5.52 -13.42
C ASP A 15 7.07 4.13 -13.14
N SER A 16 7.91 3.11 -13.28
CA SER A 16 7.55 1.71 -13.00
C SER A 16 7.57 1.36 -11.50
N GLN A 17 7.89 2.31 -10.62
CA GLN A 17 8.07 2.07 -9.18
C GLN A 17 6.82 2.39 -8.37
N SER A 18 5.77 2.90 -9.02
CA SER A 18 4.56 3.34 -8.33
C SER A 18 3.28 3.02 -9.12
N TRP A 19 2.21 2.79 -8.37
CA TRP A 19 0.86 2.51 -8.87
C TRP A 19 -0.12 3.44 -8.16
N GLY A 20 -0.72 4.36 -8.90
CA GLY A 20 -1.51 5.46 -8.34
C GLY A 20 -2.95 5.49 -8.81
N LEU A 21 -3.86 5.91 -7.94
CA LEU A 21 -5.21 6.36 -8.29
C LEU A 21 -5.30 7.88 -8.10
N SER A 22 -5.78 8.57 -9.13
CA SER A 22 -6.05 10.01 -9.11
C SER A 22 -7.52 10.27 -8.78
N TYR A 23 -7.80 11.34 -8.04
CA TYR A 23 -9.15 11.88 -7.80
C TYR A 23 -9.96 12.16 -9.08
N LYS A 24 -9.29 12.27 -10.23
CA LYS A 24 -9.92 12.37 -11.56
C LYS A 24 -10.43 11.01 -12.10
N GLY A 25 -10.43 9.95 -11.30
CA GLY A 25 -10.90 8.62 -11.69
C GLY A 25 -9.98 7.89 -12.66
N LYS A 26 -8.70 8.26 -12.70
CA LYS A 26 -7.67 7.62 -13.55
C LYS A 26 -6.67 6.88 -12.68
N ILE A 27 -6.20 5.74 -13.17
CA ILE A 27 -5.05 5.06 -12.58
C ILE A 27 -3.80 5.26 -13.44
N TRP A 28 -2.65 5.31 -12.77
CA TRP A 28 -1.34 5.63 -13.35
C TRP A 28 -0.28 4.62 -12.95
N HIS A 29 0.51 4.18 -13.93
CA HIS A 29 1.70 3.35 -13.74
C HIS A 29 2.57 3.41 -14.99
N ASN A 30 3.90 3.44 -14.82
CA ASN A 30 4.87 3.45 -15.92
C ASN A 30 4.62 4.56 -16.95
N GLY A 31 4.25 5.75 -16.48
CA GLY A 31 3.94 6.91 -17.32
C GLY A 31 2.63 6.82 -18.10
N GLN A 32 1.88 5.71 -17.97
CA GLN A 32 0.63 5.48 -18.67
C GLN A 32 -0.57 5.75 -17.75
N SER A 33 -1.66 6.27 -18.34
CA SER A 33 -2.92 6.51 -17.63
C SER A 33 -4.09 5.85 -18.33
N LYS A 34 -5.01 5.27 -17.56
CA LYS A 34 -6.30 4.77 -18.06
C LYS A 34 -7.45 5.24 -17.17
N LYS A 35 -8.61 5.46 -17.78
CA LYS A 35 -9.86 5.70 -17.02
C LYS A 35 -10.21 4.43 -16.25
N PHE A 36 -10.53 4.57 -14.97
CA PHE A 36 -10.78 3.46 -14.08
C PHE A 36 -12.13 3.58 -13.38
N CYS A 37 -12.42 4.76 -12.81
CA CYS A 37 -13.69 5.01 -12.13
C CYS A 37 -14.20 6.43 -12.45
N GLN A 38 -15.34 6.80 -11.86
CA GLN A 38 -15.79 8.18 -11.90
C GLN A 38 -14.90 9.06 -11.02
N PRO A 39 -14.65 10.32 -11.41
CA PRO A 39 -13.97 11.28 -10.55
C PRO A 39 -14.69 11.46 -9.21
N PHE A 40 -13.92 11.75 -8.17
CA PHE A 40 -14.42 12.04 -6.84
C PHE A 40 -13.77 13.34 -6.33
N PHE A 41 -14.61 14.28 -5.91
CA PHE A 41 -14.20 15.62 -5.47
C PHE A 41 -14.74 15.99 -4.08
N ASP A 42 -15.53 15.10 -3.47
CA ASP A 42 -16.10 15.35 -2.16
C ASP A 42 -14.99 15.30 -1.10
N LYS A 43 -14.94 16.32 -0.22
CA LYS A 43 -13.96 16.43 0.86
C LYS A 43 -14.07 15.31 1.90
N THR A 44 -15.21 14.63 1.96
CA THR A 44 -15.48 13.52 2.86
C THR A 44 -15.16 12.15 2.23
N THR A 45 -14.63 12.13 1.01
CA THR A 45 -14.30 10.89 0.30
C THR A 45 -13.26 10.07 1.06
N ILE A 46 -13.60 8.82 1.36
CA ILE A 46 -12.69 7.84 1.94
C ILE A 46 -12.26 6.87 0.85
N ILE A 47 -10.96 6.85 0.55
CA ILE A 47 -10.35 5.87 -0.35
C ILE A 47 -9.68 4.79 0.48
N THR A 48 -10.12 3.54 0.29
CA THR A 48 -9.41 2.37 0.84
C THR A 48 -8.55 1.75 -0.25
N CYS A 49 -7.28 1.51 0.07
CA CYS A 49 -6.35 0.78 -0.77
C CYS A 49 -6.22 -0.66 -0.24
N GLN A 50 -6.52 -1.65 -1.07
CA GLN A 50 -6.35 -3.06 -0.73
C GLN A 50 -5.25 -3.65 -1.61
N LEU A 51 -4.09 -3.90 -1.00
CA LEU A 51 -3.01 -4.67 -1.59
C LEU A 51 -3.14 -6.12 -1.13
N ASP A 52 -3.35 -7.02 -2.08
CA ASP A 52 -3.35 -8.47 -1.86
C ASP A 52 -2.18 -9.09 -2.62
N LEU A 53 -1.10 -9.40 -1.90
CA LEU A 53 0.11 -10.00 -2.48
C LEU A 53 -0.04 -11.51 -2.72
N TYR A 54 -1.08 -12.16 -2.21
CA TYR A 54 -1.34 -13.58 -2.54
C TYR A 54 -1.91 -13.72 -3.94
N SER A 55 -2.80 -12.79 -4.32
CA SER A 55 -3.35 -12.72 -5.68
C SER A 55 -2.60 -11.75 -6.61
N GLY A 56 -1.64 -10.99 -6.06
CA GLY A 56 -0.87 -10.00 -6.80
C GLY A 56 -1.71 -8.80 -7.26
N THR A 57 -2.73 -8.40 -6.49
CA THR A 57 -3.69 -7.35 -6.90
C THR A 57 -3.64 -6.10 -6.03
N LEU A 58 -3.92 -4.96 -6.65
CA LEU A 58 -4.19 -3.69 -5.97
C LEU A 58 -5.59 -3.22 -6.38
N ALA A 59 -6.50 -3.14 -5.41
CA ALA A 59 -7.88 -2.68 -5.58
C ALA A 59 -8.14 -1.42 -4.76
N PHE A 60 -9.11 -0.62 -5.23
CA PHE A 60 -9.54 0.59 -4.53
C PHE A 60 -11.02 0.53 -4.19
N TYR A 61 -11.38 1.15 -3.08
CA TYR A 61 -12.76 1.35 -2.66
C TYR A 61 -13.00 2.83 -2.40
N CYS A 62 -14.14 3.34 -2.81
CA CYS A 62 -14.59 4.70 -2.53
C CYS A 62 -15.80 4.64 -1.60
N ASN A 63 -15.70 5.23 -0.42
CA ASN A 63 -16.76 5.22 0.60
C ASN A 63 -17.29 3.80 0.88
N GLY A 64 -16.39 2.82 0.95
CA GLY A 64 -16.70 1.41 1.19
C GLY A 64 -17.19 0.64 -0.05
N GLN A 65 -17.47 1.30 -1.17
CA GLN A 65 -17.87 0.65 -2.42
C GLN A 65 -16.65 0.27 -3.26
N SER A 66 -16.62 -0.97 -3.76
CA SER A 66 -15.53 -1.45 -4.61
C SER A 66 -15.51 -0.69 -5.94
N LEU A 67 -14.33 -0.22 -6.33
CA LEU A 67 -14.05 0.31 -7.68
C LEU A 67 -13.48 -0.79 -8.60
N GLY A 68 -13.25 -1.99 -8.08
CA GLY A 68 -12.62 -3.10 -8.78
C GLY A 68 -11.10 -3.18 -8.60
N VAL A 69 -10.49 -4.13 -9.30
CA VAL A 69 -9.03 -4.32 -9.33
C VAL A 69 -8.42 -3.33 -10.31
N ALA A 70 -7.51 -2.48 -9.83
CA ALA A 70 -6.84 -1.47 -10.62
C ALA A 70 -5.58 -2.02 -11.31
N PHE A 71 -4.81 -2.83 -10.56
CA PHE A 71 -3.53 -3.39 -11.00
C PHE A 71 -3.37 -4.85 -10.59
N THR A 72 -2.57 -5.57 -11.35
CA THR A 72 -2.27 -7.01 -11.20
C THR A 72 -0.77 -7.25 -11.36
N GLY A 73 -0.25 -8.39 -10.87
CA GLY A 73 1.17 -8.74 -10.95
C GLY A 73 2.04 -8.09 -9.87
N LEU A 74 1.42 -7.61 -8.78
CA LEU A 74 2.14 -6.93 -7.69
C LEU A 74 2.97 -7.91 -6.85
N ASP A 75 2.64 -9.20 -6.90
CA ASP A 75 3.41 -10.31 -6.31
C ASP A 75 4.77 -10.52 -6.98
N GLN A 76 4.92 -10.08 -8.24
CA GLN A 76 6.14 -10.25 -9.04
C GLN A 76 7.12 -9.09 -8.92
N VAL A 77 6.76 -8.03 -8.17
CA VAL A 77 7.63 -6.85 -7.99
C VAL A 77 8.92 -7.22 -7.26
N GLY A 78 8.87 -8.21 -6.35
CA GLY A 78 10.04 -8.71 -5.63
C GLY A 78 10.60 -7.79 -4.55
N GLU A 79 10.19 -6.51 -4.55
CA GLU A 79 10.59 -5.49 -3.58
C GLU A 79 9.43 -5.11 -2.66
N PRO A 80 9.71 -4.62 -1.43
CA PRO A 80 8.69 -4.12 -0.53
C PRO A 80 7.89 -2.95 -1.13
N LEU A 81 6.57 -3.02 -1.00
CA LEU A 81 5.66 -1.95 -1.44
C LEU A 81 5.21 -1.11 -0.25
N TYR A 82 5.25 0.21 -0.42
CA TYR A 82 4.88 1.17 0.63
C TYR A 82 3.66 2.01 0.23
N PRO A 83 2.73 2.26 1.17
CA PRO A 83 1.63 3.17 0.92
C PRO A 83 2.15 4.60 0.79
N ILE A 84 1.70 5.30 -0.25
CA ILE A 84 2.06 6.70 -0.50
C ILE A 84 0.84 7.46 -1.00
N VAL A 85 0.78 8.73 -0.65
CA VAL A 85 -0.20 9.70 -1.12
C VAL A 85 0.54 10.98 -1.46
N SER A 86 0.13 11.62 -2.55
CA SER A 86 0.67 12.91 -2.99
C SER A 86 -0.49 13.84 -3.31
N SER A 87 -0.43 15.05 -2.76
CA SER A 87 -1.34 16.14 -3.13
C SER A 87 -0.54 17.37 -3.50
N THR A 88 -0.95 18.00 -4.58
CA THR A 88 -0.45 19.29 -5.05
C THR A 88 -1.55 20.35 -5.05
N ALA A 89 -2.76 19.99 -4.62
CA ALA A 89 -3.89 20.91 -4.56
C ALA A 89 -3.73 21.84 -3.36
N SER A 90 -3.91 23.14 -3.57
CA SER A 90 -3.98 24.11 -2.49
C SER A 90 -5.15 23.78 -1.57
N GLU A 91 -4.94 23.90 -0.25
CA GLU A 91 -5.96 23.67 0.78
C GLU A 91 -6.54 22.25 0.83
N SER A 92 -5.81 21.25 0.31
CA SER A 92 -6.18 19.85 0.49
C SER A 92 -5.64 19.32 1.82
N GLU A 93 -6.49 18.64 2.59
CA GLU A 93 -6.08 17.85 3.75
C GLU A 93 -6.29 16.37 3.45
N LEU A 94 -5.37 15.55 3.92
CA LEU A 94 -5.39 14.10 3.75
C LEU A 94 -5.21 13.46 5.12
N GLY A 95 -6.23 12.73 5.57
CA GLY A 95 -6.19 11.95 6.80
C GLY A 95 -5.82 10.50 6.52
N LEU A 96 -4.89 9.95 7.29
CA LEU A 96 -4.66 8.50 7.31
C LEU A 96 -5.73 7.86 8.21
N GLY A 97 -6.57 7.02 7.60
CA GLY A 97 -7.59 6.26 8.32
C GLY A 97 -7.04 4.99 8.97
N THR A 98 -7.87 3.96 9.02
CA THR A 98 -7.49 2.66 9.59
C THR A 98 -6.51 1.93 8.69
N ARG A 99 -5.49 1.30 9.31
CA ARG A 99 -4.58 0.36 8.64
C ARG A 99 -4.90 -1.07 9.06
N GLY A 100 -4.80 -2.00 8.13
CA GLY A 100 -5.05 -3.41 8.37
C GLY A 100 -4.17 -4.30 7.51
N CYS A 101 -3.82 -5.47 8.05
CA CYS A 101 -3.11 -6.52 7.32
C CYS A 101 -3.77 -7.85 7.69
N ARG A 102 -3.99 -8.72 6.70
CA ARG A 102 -4.59 -10.05 6.88
C ARG A 102 -3.59 -11.11 6.46
N TYR A 103 -3.42 -12.10 7.34
CA TYR A 103 -2.61 -13.29 7.10
C TYR A 103 -3.57 -14.46 6.90
N LEU A 104 -3.38 -15.24 5.83
CA LEU A 104 -4.36 -16.26 5.45
C LEU A 104 -4.10 -17.57 6.17
N SER A 105 -2.85 -18.03 6.23
CA SER A 105 -2.49 -19.30 6.84
C SER A 105 -2.41 -19.22 8.37
N LEU A 106 -2.63 -20.37 9.04
CA LEU A 106 -2.39 -20.49 10.48
C LEU A 106 -0.93 -20.19 10.82
N GLN A 107 0.01 -20.66 9.99
CA GLN A 107 1.43 -20.44 10.17
C GLN A 107 1.77 -18.95 10.23
N GLU A 108 1.30 -18.15 9.27
CA GLU A 108 1.54 -16.71 9.27
C GLU A 108 0.89 -16.00 10.46
N LYS A 109 -0.32 -16.42 10.86
CA LYS A 109 -0.99 -15.90 12.07
C LYS A 109 -0.17 -16.20 13.33
N CYS A 110 0.37 -17.42 13.45
CA CYS A 110 1.25 -17.80 14.55
C CYS A 110 2.53 -16.96 14.55
N PHE A 111 3.18 -16.78 13.40
CA PHE A 111 4.36 -15.92 13.29
C PHE A 111 4.04 -14.47 13.66
N GLN A 112 2.90 -13.93 13.21
CA GLN A 112 2.47 -12.58 13.58
C GLN A 112 2.24 -12.45 15.10
N ALA A 113 1.64 -13.46 15.74
CA ALA A 113 1.43 -13.46 17.18
C ALA A 113 2.75 -13.43 17.95
N ILE A 114 3.76 -14.19 17.49
CA ILE A 114 5.11 -14.16 18.05
C ILE A 114 5.74 -12.77 17.86
N LYS A 115 5.74 -12.22 16.63
CA LYS A 115 6.32 -10.89 16.35
C LYS A 115 5.73 -9.79 17.21
N ARG A 116 4.41 -9.76 17.39
CA ARG A 116 3.74 -8.78 18.26
C ARG A 116 4.22 -8.86 19.72
N ARG A 117 4.50 -10.07 20.21
CA ARG A 117 5.04 -10.29 21.57
C ARG A 117 6.50 -9.85 21.69
N LEU A 118 7.30 -10.06 20.65
CA LEU A 118 8.69 -9.62 20.60
C LEU A 118 8.80 -8.10 20.54
N ALA A 119 8.06 -7.45 19.64
CA ALA A 119 8.08 -5.99 19.45
C ALA A 119 7.63 -5.19 20.67
N TYR A 120 6.85 -5.79 21.57
CA TYR A 120 6.44 -5.16 22.83
C TYR A 120 7.59 -5.05 23.85
N ASN A 121 8.62 -5.90 23.73
CA ASN A 121 9.75 -5.92 24.64
C ASN A 121 10.98 -5.34 23.94
N GLU A 122 11.30 -4.06 24.17
CA GLU A 122 12.43 -3.36 23.54
C GLU A 122 13.78 -4.10 23.71
N ALA A 123 13.95 -4.83 24.82
CA ALA A 123 15.12 -5.67 25.08
C ALA A 123 15.29 -6.87 24.12
N TYR A 124 14.27 -7.21 23.32
CA TYR A 124 14.25 -8.39 22.44
C TYR A 124 14.14 -8.06 20.96
N ASN A 125 14.11 -6.77 20.59
CA ASN A 125 14.03 -6.35 19.18
C ASN A 125 15.23 -6.83 18.34
N ASP A 126 16.39 -7.05 18.97
CA ASP A 126 17.60 -7.56 18.31
C ASP A 126 17.86 -9.08 18.51
N CYS A 127 16.88 -9.82 19.04
CA CYS A 127 17.14 -11.10 19.71
C CYS A 127 16.40 -12.29 19.07
N VAL A 128 15.91 -12.17 17.82
CA VAL A 128 15.33 -13.30 17.08
C VAL A 128 16.32 -14.48 17.02
N ASP A 129 17.62 -14.17 16.91
CA ASP A 129 18.68 -15.17 16.86
C ASP A 129 18.91 -15.94 18.16
N CYS A 130 18.52 -15.38 19.31
CA CYS A 130 18.68 -16.03 20.62
C CYS A 130 17.50 -16.94 20.98
N LEU A 131 16.40 -16.90 20.21
CA LEU A 131 15.26 -17.77 20.45
C LEU A 131 15.68 -19.24 20.25
N PRO A 132 15.16 -20.19 21.05
CA PRO A 132 15.40 -21.63 20.87
C PRO A 132 14.54 -22.18 19.71
N LEU A 133 14.61 -21.52 18.56
CA LEU A 133 13.85 -21.84 17.35
C LEU A 133 14.76 -22.33 16.23
N PRO A 134 14.27 -23.20 15.33
CA PRO A 134 14.97 -23.56 14.10
C PRO A 134 15.36 -22.33 13.27
N LYS A 135 16.51 -22.40 12.59
CA LYS A 135 17.02 -21.29 11.74
C LYS A 135 16.00 -20.81 10.72
N ILE A 136 15.24 -21.72 10.11
CA ILE A 136 14.21 -21.37 9.13
C ILE A 136 13.07 -20.52 9.74
N MET A 137 12.70 -20.79 10.99
CA MET A 137 11.69 -19.98 11.67
C MET A 137 12.23 -18.60 12.03
N LYS A 138 13.50 -18.51 12.41
CA LYS A 138 14.20 -17.24 12.66
C LYS A 138 14.26 -16.37 11.41
N SER A 139 14.63 -16.95 10.26
CA SER A 139 14.65 -16.21 9.00
C SER A 139 13.26 -15.68 8.61
N HIS A 140 12.20 -16.46 8.79
CA HIS A 140 10.82 -15.98 8.57
C HIS A 140 10.40 -14.88 9.57
N LEU A 141 10.91 -14.94 10.80
CA LEU A 141 10.68 -13.89 11.80
C LEU A 141 11.39 -12.57 11.44
N SER A 142 12.58 -12.64 10.83
CA SER A 142 13.33 -11.46 10.39
C SER A 142 12.86 -10.87 9.05
N ALA A 143 12.39 -11.69 8.11
CA ALA A 143 12.11 -11.27 6.72
C ALA A 143 10.76 -10.56 6.45
N LEU A 144 9.94 -10.26 7.47
CA LEU A 144 8.72 -9.43 7.28
C LEU A 144 8.87 -8.03 7.89
N TYR A 145 10.09 -7.50 7.83
CA TYR A 145 10.44 -6.11 8.14
C TYR A 145 10.93 -5.42 6.87
#